data_AF-A0A946M809-F1
#
_entry.id   AF-A0A946M809-F1
#
_cell.length_a   1.000
_cell.length_b   1.000
_cell.length_c   1.000
_cell.angle_alpha   90.00
_cell.angle_beta   90.00
_cell.angle_gamma   90.00
#
_symmetry.space_group_name_H-M   'P 1'
#
loop_
_entity.id
_entity.type
_entity.pdbx_description
1 polymer ?
#
loop_
_entity_poly.entity_id
_entity_poly.type
_entity_poly.pdbx_seq_one_letter_code
_entity_poly.pdbx_strand_id
1 'polypeptide(L)'
;MAKFTLPINSRVTEGKTFEPSVEPKNRLRVDIYRYNPDLNSNPYLDTYILDKDKFGPMGLDVLLYIKNNIDPTLSFRRSCREGICGSCSMNINGTNTLACILNIADEKHLKIYPLPHMPVVKDLVPDMKDFYKQYESIKPWLINDVKPDREHLQSQEERGKLDGLIECVLCACCSTSCPSYWWNSDKYLGPATLLHAYRWIIDSR
;
A
#
# COMPACT_ATOMS: atom_id res chain seq x y z
N MET A 1 25.17 10.83 -20.73
CA MET A 1 25.38 10.71 -19.27
C MET A 1 24.04 10.98 -18.60
N ALA A 2 23.41 9.99 -17.99
CA ALA A 2 22.10 10.19 -17.35
C ALA A 2 22.25 11.16 -16.18
N LYS A 3 21.49 12.26 -16.16
CA LYS A 3 21.42 13.15 -15.00
C LYS A 3 20.58 12.46 -13.93
N PHE A 4 21.24 11.89 -12.92
CA PHE A 4 20.60 11.32 -11.72
C PHE A 4 20.20 12.39 -10.68
N THR A 5 19.94 13.62 -11.12
CA THR A 5 19.37 14.63 -10.23
C THR A 5 17.91 14.28 -10.00
N LEU A 6 17.62 13.70 -8.84
CA LEU A 6 16.30 13.55 -8.27
C LEU A 6 15.48 14.85 -8.51
N PRO A 7 14.22 14.74 -8.99
CA PRO A 7 13.35 15.91 -9.20
C PRO A 7 13.34 16.86 -7.99
N ILE A 8 13.20 18.16 -8.25
CA ILE A 8 12.90 19.15 -7.22
C ILE A 8 11.61 18.67 -6.53
N ASN A 9 11.65 18.43 -5.20
CA ASN A 9 10.60 17.76 -4.39
C ASN A 9 10.69 16.24 -4.23
N SER A 10 11.86 15.62 -4.45
CA SER A 10 12.04 14.17 -4.24
C SER A 10 13.17 13.79 -3.28
N ARG A 11 13.88 14.77 -2.71
CA ARG A 11 14.88 14.51 -1.66
C ARG A 11 14.20 14.50 -0.30
N VAL A 12 14.24 13.37 0.38
CA VAL A 12 13.70 13.25 1.73
C VAL A 12 14.66 13.94 2.71
N THR A 13 14.18 14.94 3.45
CA THR A 13 14.95 15.65 4.47
C THR A 13 14.60 15.17 5.88
N GLU A 14 15.33 15.64 6.89
CA GLU A 14 14.96 15.42 8.28
C GLU A 14 13.77 16.29 8.67
N GLY A 15 12.83 15.72 9.42
CA GLY A 15 11.63 16.38 9.94
C GLY A 15 11.73 16.68 11.43
N LYS A 16 10.58 16.67 12.10
CA LYS A 16 10.45 16.86 13.56
C LYS A 16 10.62 15.54 14.30
N THR A 17 11.14 15.62 15.52
CA THR A 17 11.13 14.50 16.47
C THR A 17 10.08 14.76 17.55
N PHE A 18 9.21 13.78 17.77
CA PHE A 18 8.18 13.78 18.80
C PHE A 18 8.60 12.82 19.91
N GLU A 19 8.99 13.39 21.05
CA GLU A 19 9.37 12.62 22.23
C GLU A 19 8.23 12.59 23.27
N PRO A 20 8.04 11.48 23.99
CA PRO A 20 7.06 11.39 25.06
C PRO A 20 7.55 12.18 26.28
N SER A 21 6.61 12.64 27.11
CA SER A 21 6.94 13.33 28.37
C SER A 21 7.60 12.44 29.42
N VAL A 22 7.48 11.12 29.28
CA VAL A 22 8.06 10.10 30.15
C VAL A 22 8.72 9.04 29.29
N GLU A 23 9.95 8.63 29.63
CA GLU A 23 10.68 7.60 28.88
C GLU A 23 9.91 6.27 28.92
N PRO A 24 9.60 5.68 27.74
CA PRO A 24 8.84 4.44 27.67
C PRO A 24 9.71 3.24 28.05
N LYS A 25 9.14 2.34 28.87
CA LYS A 25 9.81 1.06 29.19
C LYS A 25 9.90 0.16 27.95
N ASN A 26 8.84 0.13 27.15
CA ASN A 26 8.75 -0.66 25.92
C ASN A 26 8.82 0.27 24.70
N ARG A 27 10.02 0.78 24.43
CA ARG A 27 10.25 1.84 23.44
C ARG A 27 10.15 1.34 22.00
N LEU A 28 9.45 2.11 21.16
CA LEU A 28 9.43 1.98 19.71
C LEU A 28 9.83 3.30 19.05
N ARG A 29 10.84 3.29 18.17
CA ARG A 29 11.12 4.41 17.27
C ARG A 29 10.34 4.22 15.97
N VAL A 30 9.67 5.25 15.49
CA VAL A 30 8.94 5.22 14.21
C VAL A 30 9.35 6.43 13.37
N ASP A 31 10.01 6.19 12.25
CA ASP A 31 10.26 7.23 11.25
C ASP A 31 9.18 7.15 10.16
N ILE A 32 8.44 8.23 9.93
CA ILE A 32 7.34 8.28 8.96
C ILE A 32 7.61 9.31 7.88
N TYR A 33 7.46 8.89 6.63
CA TYR A 33 7.46 9.79 5.48
C TYR A 33 6.30 10.77 5.56
N ARG A 34 6.63 12.05 5.43
CA ARG A 34 5.70 13.16 5.42
C ARG A 34 5.82 13.96 4.13
N TYR A 35 4.68 14.39 3.63
CA TYR A 35 4.61 15.27 2.47
C TYR A 35 3.31 16.07 2.52
N ASN A 36 3.42 17.38 2.41
CA ASN A 36 2.27 18.27 2.31
C ASN A 36 2.33 19.05 0.98
N PRO A 37 1.43 18.79 0.02
CA PRO A 37 1.44 19.46 -1.28
C PRO A 37 1.22 20.97 -1.16
N ASP A 38 0.54 21.44 -0.11
CA ASP A 38 0.22 22.85 0.08
C ASP A 38 1.44 23.71 0.46
N LEU A 39 2.53 23.08 0.95
CA LEU A 39 3.73 23.78 1.41
C LEU A 39 4.82 23.90 0.34
N ASN A 40 4.61 23.31 -0.84
CA ASN A 40 5.58 23.26 -1.94
C ASN A 40 7.01 22.92 -1.49
N SER A 41 7.13 22.03 -0.51
CA SER A 41 8.40 21.63 0.11
C SER A 41 8.78 20.21 -0.29
N ASN A 42 10.06 19.87 -0.10
CA ASN A 42 10.51 18.49 -0.16
C ASN A 42 9.78 17.63 0.90
N PRO A 43 9.63 16.32 0.65
CA PRO A 43 9.24 15.37 1.67
C PRO A 43 10.26 15.30 2.80
N TYR A 44 9.82 14.88 3.97
CA TYR A 44 10.67 14.77 5.16
C TYR A 44 10.32 13.55 6.02
N LEU A 45 11.19 13.18 6.95
CA LEU A 45 10.96 12.12 7.92
C LEU A 45 10.72 12.69 9.31
N ASP A 46 9.49 12.58 9.78
CA ASP A 46 9.21 12.81 11.19
C ASP A 46 9.53 11.54 12.00
N THR A 47 10.13 11.73 13.17
CA THR A 47 10.46 10.64 14.10
C THR A 47 9.52 10.69 15.29
N TYR A 48 8.91 9.56 15.65
CA TYR A 48 8.06 9.42 16.83
C TYR A 48 8.69 8.39 17.77
N ILE A 49 8.89 8.77 19.03
CA ILE A 49 9.30 7.86 20.09
C ILE A 49 8.05 7.46 20.88
N LEU A 50 7.70 6.18 20.85
CA LEU A 50 6.44 5.66 21.34
C LEU A 50 6.62 4.60 22.43
N ASP A 51 5.57 4.42 23.23
CA ASP A 51 5.43 3.33 24.20
C ASP A 51 4.51 2.25 23.64
N LYS A 52 5.03 1.04 23.39
CA LYS A 52 4.28 -0.08 22.81
C LYS A 52 3.14 -0.56 23.71
N ASP A 53 3.17 -0.25 24.99
CA ASP A 53 2.13 -0.64 25.93
C ASP A 53 0.85 0.22 25.78
N LYS A 54 0.84 1.22 24.87
CA LYS A 54 -0.27 2.16 24.64
C LYS A 54 -1.15 1.81 23.43
N PHE A 55 -0.79 0.82 22.62
CA PHE A 55 -1.51 0.47 21.40
C PHE A 55 -1.38 -1.02 21.07
N GLY A 56 -2.18 -1.47 20.10
CA GLY A 56 -2.19 -2.86 19.64
C GLY A 56 -0.91 -3.26 18.89
N PRO A 57 -0.72 -4.57 18.63
CA PRO A 57 0.52 -5.10 18.09
C PRO A 57 0.69 -4.89 16.58
N MET A 58 -0.27 -4.26 15.89
CA MET A 58 -0.22 -4.12 14.43
C MET A 58 0.36 -2.77 13.99
N GLY A 59 1.01 -2.73 12.83
CA GLY A 59 1.54 -1.49 12.25
C GLY A 59 0.47 -0.40 12.06
N LEU A 60 -0.78 -0.77 11.80
CA LEU A 60 -1.90 0.19 11.73
C LEU A 60 -2.23 0.82 13.10
N ASP A 61 -2.07 0.07 14.21
CA ASP A 61 -2.33 0.60 15.55
C ASP A 61 -1.35 1.72 15.91
N VAL A 62 -0.10 1.60 15.47
CA VAL A 62 0.93 2.65 15.56
C VAL A 62 0.47 3.94 14.87
N LEU A 63 0.03 3.84 13.61
CA LEU A 63 -0.41 5.00 12.81
C LEU A 63 -1.64 5.68 13.42
N LEU A 64 -2.58 4.89 13.93
CA LEU A 64 -3.76 5.39 14.61
C LEU A 64 -3.42 6.07 15.93
N TYR A 65 -2.51 5.49 16.71
CA TYR A 65 -2.05 6.08 17.96
C TYR A 65 -1.40 7.45 17.73
N ILE A 66 -0.48 7.52 16.76
CA ILE A 66 0.16 8.78 16.36
C ILE A 66 -0.90 9.80 15.93
N LYS A 67 -1.81 9.43 15.02
CA LYS A 67 -2.82 10.35 14.51
C LYS A 67 -3.76 10.87 15.59
N ASN A 68 -4.21 10.00 16.50
CA ASN A 68 -5.24 10.36 17.47
C ASN A 68 -4.68 11.12 18.69
N ASN A 69 -3.41 10.88 19.05
CA ASN A 69 -2.87 11.36 20.33
C ASN A 69 -1.67 12.31 20.20
N ILE A 70 -0.97 12.32 19.06
CA ILE A 70 0.29 13.07 18.91
C ILE A 70 0.20 14.07 17.76
N ASP A 71 -0.12 13.60 16.55
CA ASP A 71 -0.13 14.41 15.34
C ASP A 71 -1.35 14.11 14.45
N PRO A 72 -2.45 14.88 14.61
CA PRO A 72 -3.66 14.69 13.82
C PRO A 72 -3.49 15.00 12.33
N THR A 73 -2.38 15.63 11.92
CA THR A 73 -2.12 15.99 10.52
C THR A 73 -1.69 14.80 9.66
N LEU A 74 -1.20 13.71 10.29
CA LEU A 74 -0.77 12.51 9.60
C LEU A 74 -1.90 11.88 8.77
N SER A 75 -1.63 11.63 7.49
CA SER A 75 -2.61 11.12 6.52
C SER A 75 -2.23 9.73 5.99
N PHE A 76 -3.16 8.79 6.03
CA PHE A 76 -3.02 7.43 5.49
C PHE A 76 -4.41 6.82 5.19
N ARG A 77 -4.46 5.79 4.34
CA ARG A 77 -5.69 5.05 4.03
C ARG A 77 -5.85 3.81 4.90
N ARG A 78 -7.08 3.52 5.33
CA ARG A 78 -7.47 2.36 6.13
C ARG A 78 -8.99 2.15 6.06
N SER A 79 -9.43 0.90 6.18
CA SER A 79 -10.85 0.53 6.31
C SER A 79 -11.05 -0.68 7.24
N CYS A 80 -10.93 -1.91 6.72
CA CYS A 80 -11.34 -3.16 7.41
C CYS A 80 -10.61 -3.42 8.75
N ARG A 81 -9.26 -3.48 8.71
CA ARG A 81 -8.31 -3.90 9.78
C ARG A 81 -7.97 -5.39 9.84
N GLU A 82 -8.53 -6.22 8.97
CA GLU A 82 -8.27 -7.67 8.91
C GLU A 82 -7.64 -8.12 7.57
N GLY A 83 -7.01 -7.19 6.84
CA GLY A 83 -6.22 -7.51 5.64
C GLY A 83 -7.02 -7.72 4.35
N ILE A 84 -8.34 -7.50 4.34
CA ILE A 84 -9.19 -7.86 3.18
C ILE A 84 -9.41 -6.72 2.17
N CYS A 85 -9.43 -5.46 2.59
CA CYS A 85 -9.78 -4.35 1.69
C CYS A 85 -8.60 -3.80 0.86
N GLY A 86 -7.37 -4.23 1.15
CA GLY A 86 -6.14 -3.73 0.52
C GLY A 86 -5.76 -2.25 0.81
N SER A 87 -6.61 -1.46 1.48
CA SER A 87 -6.46 0.00 1.55
C SER A 87 -5.23 0.53 2.31
N CYS A 88 -4.69 -0.24 3.28
CA CYS A 88 -3.56 0.19 4.12
C CYS A 88 -2.21 -0.36 3.62
N SER A 89 -2.10 -0.55 2.31
CA SER A 89 -0.86 -0.91 1.63
C SER A 89 0.17 0.22 1.73
N MET A 90 1.36 -0.09 2.23
CA MET A 90 2.48 0.84 2.36
C MET A 90 3.80 0.08 2.46
N ASN A 91 4.92 0.79 2.40
CA ASN A 91 6.24 0.19 2.61
C ASN A 91 6.64 0.35 4.08
N ILE A 92 6.87 -0.76 4.77
CA ILE A 92 7.30 -0.79 6.17
C ILE A 92 8.60 -1.57 6.24
N ASN A 93 9.65 -0.96 6.79
CA ASN A 93 10.99 -1.53 6.88
C ASN A 93 11.52 -2.09 5.54
N GLY A 94 11.21 -1.39 4.43
CA GLY A 94 11.66 -1.77 3.08
C GLY A 94 10.74 -2.75 2.36
N THR A 95 9.72 -3.31 3.03
CA THR A 95 8.81 -4.30 2.43
C THR A 95 7.41 -3.74 2.26
N ASN A 96 6.81 -3.94 1.08
CA ASN A 96 5.41 -3.58 0.84
C ASN A 96 4.49 -4.58 1.56
N THR A 97 3.63 -4.08 2.43
CA THR A 97 2.72 -4.91 3.23
C THR A 97 1.44 -4.16 3.55
N LEU A 98 0.48 -4.86 4.17
CA LEU A 98 -0.72 -4.26 4.73
C LEU A 98 -0.48 -3.95 6.20
N ALA A 99 -0.48 -2.67 6.57
CA ALA A 99 -0.17 -2.23 7.93
C ALA A 99 -1.06 -2.89 9.00
N CYS A 100 -2.31 -3.22 8.67
CA CYS A 100 -3.26 -3.81 9.61
C CYS A 100 -2.97 -5.24 10.05
N ILE A 101 -2.14 -5.98 9.32
CA ILE A 101 -1.78 -7.38 9.64
C ILE A 101 -0.27 -7.56 9.85
N LEU A 102 0.50 -6.46 9.78
CA LEU A 102 1.92 -6.50 10.11
C LEU A 102 2.06 -6.46 11.64
N ASN A 103 2.46 -7.58 12.23
CA ASN A 103 2.82 -7.65 13.64
C ASN A 103 4.15 -6.92 13.90
N ILE A 104 4.16 -5.97 14.82
CA ILE A 104 5.32 -5.17 15.21
C ILE A 104 5.80 -5.47 16.65
N ALA A 105 5.31 -6.54 17.27
CA ALA A 105 5.61 -6.89 18.67
C ALA A 105 7.11 -7.03 18.97
N ASP A 106 7.91 -7.49 18.01
CA ASP A 106 9.37 -7.65 18.18
C ASP A 106 10.18 -6.47 17.62
N GLU A 107 9.52 -5.52 16.95
CA GLU A 107 10.18 -4.38 16.33
C GLU A 107 10.54 -3.31 17.37
N LYS A 108 11.75 -2.75 17.22
CA LYS A 108 12.24 -1.58 17.98
C LYS A 108 12.31 -0.31 17.14
N HIS A 109 12.32 -0.48 15.82
CA HIS A 109 12.38 0.61 14.85
C HIS A 109 11.51 0.30 13.64
N LEU A 110 10.58 1.20 13.32
CA LEU A 110 9.79 1.15 12.10
C LEU A 110 10.14 2.33 11.20
N LYS A 111 10.32 2.06 9.91
CA LYS A 111 10.39 3.08 8.86
C LYS A 111 9.20 2.89 7.94
N ILE A 112 8.33 3.88 7.85
CA ILE A 112 7.07 3.80 7.13
C ILE A 112 7.07 4.82 5.98
N TYR A 113 6.93 4.31 4.76
CA TYR A 113 6.87 5.09 3.52
C TYR A 113 5.58 4.77 2.75
N PRO A 114 5.10 5.67 1.88
CA PRO A 114 4.07 5.32 0.90
C PRO A 114 4.55 4.19 -0.01
N LEU A 115 3.63 3.61 -0.77
CA LEU A 115 4.01 2.61 -1.78
C LEU A 115 5.05 3.19 -2.76
N PRO A 116 6.13 2.46 -3.08
CA PRO A 116 7.22 2.98 -3.90
C PRO A 116 6.76 3.34 -5.31
N HIS A 117 7.43 4.36 -5.87
CA HIS A 117 7.31 4.76 -7.28
C HIS A 117 5.88 5.11 -7.75
N MET A 118 5.04 5.55 -6.81
CA MET A 118 3.74 6.15 -7.08
C MET A 118 3.80 7.65 -6.74
N PRO A 119 3.09 8.52 -7.49
CA PRO A 119 2.89 9.90 -7.06
C PRO A 119 2.24 9.93 -5.68
N VAL A 120 2.72 10.79 -4.79
CA VAL A 120 2.19 10.91 -3.42
C VAL A 120 1.23 12.09 -3.36
N VAL A 121 0.00 11.84 -2.91
CA VAL A 121 -1.00 12.89 -2.68
C VAL A 121 -0.68 13.65 -1.40
N LYS A 122 -0.47 12.92 -0.29
CA LYS A 122 -0.10 13.47 1.02
C LYS A 122 0.41 12.36 1.94
N ASP A 123 1.50 12.59 2.66
CA ASP A 123 2.09 11.63 3.61
C ASP A 123 2.15 10.19 3.04
N LEU A 124 1.39 9.24 3.60
CA LEU A 124 1.38 7.83 3.22
C LEU A 124 0.29 7.49 2.18
N VAL A 125 -0.27 8.50 1.50
CA VAL A 125 -1.39 8.36 0.56
C VAL A 125 -0.87 8.48 -0.89
N PRO A 126 -0.64 7.36 -1.61
CA PRO A 126 -0.29 7.41 -3.03
C PRO A 126 -1.51 7.73 -3.92
N ASP A 127 -1.28 8.22 -5.14
CA ASP A 127 -2.28 8.30 -6.20
C ASP A 127 -2.39 6.94 -6.90
N MET A 128 -3.58 6.34 -6.88
CA MET A 128 -3.87 5.00 -7.40
C MET A 128 -4.52 5.03 -8.80
N LYS A 129 -4.72 6.21 -9.41
CA LYS A 129 -5.44 6.34 -10.68
C LYS A 129 -4.88 5.47 -11.79
N ASP A 130 -3.57 5.50 -12.00
CA ASP A 130 -2.94 4.74 -13.09
C ASP A 130 -3.04 3.23 -12.85
N PHE A 131 -2.90 2.78 -11.60
CA PHE A 131 -3.09 1.38 -11.22
C PHE A 131 -4.50 0.89 -11.58
N TYR A 132 -5.55 1.67 -11.24
CA TYR A 132 -6.92 1.30 -11.57
C TYR A 132 -7.23 1.43 -13.06
N LYS A 133 -6.64 2.41 -13.76
CA LYS A 133 -6.78 2.54 -15.21
C LYS A 133 -6.22 1.33 -15.96
N GLN A 134 -5.09 0.79 -15.52
CA GLN A 134 -4.54 -0.45 -16.08
C GLN A 134 -5.45 -1.64 -15.79
N TYR A 135 -5.98 -1.76 -14.58
CA TYR A 135 -6.95 -2.80 -14.24
C TYR A 135 -8.23 -2.71 -15.09
N GLU A 136 -8.73 -1.51 -15.38
CA GLU A 136 -9.88 -1.31 -16.26
C GLU A 136 -9.57 -1.74 -17.71
N SER A 137 -8.33 -1.52 -18.18
CA SER A 137 -7.93 -1.79 -19.57
C SER A 137 -8.02 -3.27 -19.97
N ILE A 138 -7.97 -4.20 -19.00
CA ILE A 138 -8.10 -5.64 -19.24
C ILE A 138 -9.56 -6.11 -19.31
N LYS A 139 -10.53 -5.19 -19.21
CA LYS A 139 -11.97 -5.48 -19.22
C LYS A 139 -12.35 -6.53 -18.16
N PRO A 140 -12.20 -6.23 -16.86
CA PRO A 140 -12.29 -7.23 -15.80
C PRO A 140 -13.74 -7.62 -15.45
N TRP A 141 -14.48 -8.12 -16.43
CA TRP A 141 -15.85 -8.61 -16.32
C TRP A 141 -16.06 -9.80 -17.27
N LEU A 142 -17.12 -10.58 -17.03
CA LEU A 142 -17.44 -11.74 -17.86
C LEU A 142 -17.91 -11.26 -19.24
N ILE A 143 -17.32 -11.81 -20.31
CA ILE A 143 -17.70 -11.55 -21.70
C ILE A 143 -18.16 -12.87 -22.30
N ASN A 144 -19.47 -13.05 -22.39
CA ASN A 144 -20.10 -14.22 -23.01
C ASN A 144 -21.37 -13.77 -23.76
N ASP A 145 -21.47 -14.12 -25.05
CA ASP A 145 -22.63 -13.80 -25.89
C ASP A 145 -23.83 -14.74 -25.64
N VAL A 146 -23.58 -15.91 -25.04
CA VAL A 146 -24.60 -16.89 -24.67
C VAL A 146 -25.24 -16.47 -23.36
N LYS A 147 -26.54 -16.15 -23.41
CA LYS A 147 -27.36 -15.86 -22.23
C LYS A 147 -28.20 -17.09 -21.87
N PRO A 148 -27.76 -17.95 -20.94
CA PRO A 148 -28.56 -19.09 -20.49
C PRO A 148 -29.83 -18.64 -19.76
N ASP A 149 -30.84 -19.52 -19.74
CA ASP A 149 -32.08 -19.31 -18.95
C ASP A 149 -31.84 -19.36 -17.43
N ARG A 150 -30.66 -19.84 -17.01
CA ARG A 150 -30.22 -20.03 -15.61
C ARG A 150 -28.72 -19.67 -15.46
N GLU A 151 -28.04 -20.17 -14.43
CA GLU A 151 -26.61 -19.95 -14.21
C GLU A 151 -25.74 -20.61 -15.30
N HIS A 152 -24.57 -20.03 -15.56
CA HIS A 152 -23.53 -20.69 -16.39
C HIS A 152 -22.99 -21.91 -15.64
N LEU A 153 -23.00 -23.07 -16.29
CA LEU A 153 -22.42 -24.29 -15.74
C LEU A 153 -20.89 -24.19 -15.73
N GLN A 154 -20.28 -24.55 -14.61
CA GLN A 154 -18.84 -24.64 -14.45
C GLN A 154 -18.54 -25.83 -13.53
N SER A 155 -17.62 -26.72 -13.94
CA SER A 155 -17.21 -27.85 -13.10
C SER A 155 -16.38 -27.38 -11.91
N GLN A 156 -16.30 -28.20 -10.86
CA GLN A 156 -15.46 -27.90 -9.69
C GLN A 156 -13.98 -27.79 -10.07
N GLU A 157 -13.51 -28.61 -11.02
CA GLU A 157 -12.14 -28.56 -11.53
C GLU A 157 -11.85 -27.24 -12.23
N GLU A 158 -12.75 -26.76 -13.10
CA GLU A 158 -12.58 -25.47 -13.79
C GLU A 158 -12.64 -24.30 -12.82
N ARG A 159 -13.60 -24.31 -11.87
CA ARG A 159 -13.69 -23.28 -10.83
C ARG A 159 -12.41 -23.26 -9.98
N GLY A 160 -11.88 -24.42 -9.62
CA GLY A 160 -10.66 -24.54 -8.81
C GLY A 160 -9.43 -23.91 -9.46
N LYS A 161 -9.39 -23.78 -10.79
CA LYS A 161 -8.31 -23.05 -11.50
C LYS A 161 -8.26 -21.56 -11.16
N LEU A 162 -9.36 -20.99 -10.65
CA LEU A 162 -9.44 -19.58 -10.26
C LEU A 162 -8.94 -19.32 -8.84
N ASP A 163 -8.74 -20.36 -8.03
CA ASP A 163 -8.18 -20.23 -6.69
C ASP A 163 -6.71 -19.78 -6.75
N GLY A 164 -6.32 -18.89 -5.85
CA GLY A 164 -5.06 -18.14 -5.89
C GLY A 164 -5.09 -16.89 -6.78
N LEU A 165 -6.14 -16.67 -7.59
CA LEU A 165 -6.27 -15.50 -8.45
C LEU A 165 -7.34 -14.51 -7.96
N ILE A 166 -8.50 -15.03 -7.52
CA ILE A 166 -9.67 -14.21 -7.14
C ILE A 166 -9.51 -13.55 -5.75
N GLU A 167 -8.57 -14.02 -4.95
CA GLU A 167 -8.25 -13.54 -3.61
C GLU A 167 -7.44 -12.24 -3.64
N CYS A 168 -7.02 -11.79 -4.82
CA CYS A 168 -6.35 -10.50 -4.98
C CYS A 168 -7.24 -9.36 -4.50
N VAL A 169 -6.77 -8.63 -3.49
CA VAL A 169 -7.47 -7.49 -2.86
C VAL A 169 -7.11 -6.14 -3.49
N LEU A 170 -6.45 -6.13 -4.65
CA LEU A 170 -6.06 -4.92 -5.40
C LEU A 170 -5.28 -3.88 -4.56
N CYS A 171 -4.41 -4.34 -3.66
CA CYS A 171 -3.63 -3.46 -2.77
C CYS A 171 -2.39 -2.83 -3.42
N ALA A 172 -2.06 -3.19 -4.67
CA ALA A 172 -0.88 -2.75 -5.41
C ALA A 172 0.51 -3.08 -4.78
N CYS A 173 0.60 -3.78 -3.64
CA CYS A 173 1.89 -4.13 -3.01
C CYS A 173 2.84 -4.86 -3.97
N CYS A 174 2.33 -5.80 -4.76
CA CYS A 174 3.12 -6.57 -5.74
C CYS A 174 3.59 -5.71 -6.93
N SER A 175 2.77 -4.77 -7.40
CA SER A 175 3.12 -3.94 -8.55
C SER A 175 4.17 -2.91 -8.15
N THR A 176 4.01 -2.33 -6.97
CA THR A 176 4.92 -1.33 -6.42
C THR A 176 6.13 -1.93 -5.73
N SER A 177 6.28 -3.27 -5.71
CA SER A 177 7.55 -3.94 -5.35
C SER A 177 8.36 -4.34 -6.58
N CYS A 178 7.80 -4.23 -7.79
CA CYS A 178 8.41 -4.67 -9.02
C CYS A 178 9.24 -3.54 -9.67
N PRO A 179 10.58 -3.67 -9.79
CA PRO A 179 11.39 -2.63 -10.43
C PRO A 179 11.02 -2.37 -11.89
N SER A 180 10.58 -3.39 -12.64
CA SER A 180 10.11 -3.18 -14.02
C SER A 180 8.91 -2.22 -14.07
N TYR A 181 8.01 -2.33 -13.09
CA TYR A 181 6.87 -1.44 -12.95
C TYR A 181 7.27 -0.05 -12.49
N TRP A 182 8.30 0.07 -11.65
CA TRP A 182 8.87 1.39 -11.32
C TRP A 182 9.32 2.12 -12.58
N TRP A 183 10.12 1.47 -13.41
CA TRP A 183 10.72 2.15 -14.56
C TRP A 183 9.76 2.42 -15.72
N ASN A 184 8.74 1.57 -15.91
CA ASN A 184 7.91 1.60 -17.12
C ASN A 184 6.43 1.35 -16.83
N SER A 185 5.88 1.88 -15.72
CA SER A 185 4.44 1.73 -15.41
C SER A 185 3.52 2.34 -16.46
N ASP A 186 4.01 3.21 -17.35
CA ASP A 186 3.23 3.73 -18.49
C ASP A 186 2.97 2.66 -19.57
N LYS A 187 3.77 1.58 -19.61
CA LYS A 187 3.70 0.52 -20.63
C LYS A 187 3.52 -0.88 -20.06
N TYR A 188 4.19 -1.17 -18.95
CA TYR A 188 4.10 -2.46 -18.28
C TYR A 188 2.93 -2.48 -17.30
N LEU A 189 1.98 -3.38 -17.54
CA LEU A 189 0.75 -3.50 -16.75
C LEU A 189 0.96 -3.92 -15.29
N GLY A 190 2.11 -4.49 -14.96
CA GLY A 190 2.40 -4.94 -13.61
C GLY A 190 1.75 -6.26 -13.21
N PRO A 191 2.24 -6.90 -12.13
CA PRO A 191 1.81 -8.22 -11.69
C PRO A 191 0.32 -8.28 -11.30
N ALA A 192 -0.24 -7.24 -10.68
CA ALA A 192 -1.65 -7.27 -10.26
C ALA A 192 -2.60 -7.30 -11.46
N THR A 193 -2.38 -6.41 -12.44
CA THR A 193 -3.19 -6.35 -13.66
C THR A 193 -3.04 -7.64 -14.47
N LEU A 194 -1.82 -8.17 -14.59
CA LEU A 194 -1.58 -9.42 -15.32
C LEU A 194 -2.19 -10.64 -14.62
N LEU A 195 -2.19 -10.70 -13.29
CA LEU A 195 -2.90 -11.72 -12.52
C LEU A 195 -4.40 -11.69 -12.82
N HIS A 196 -5.01 -10.50 -12.79
CA HIS A 196 -6.42 -10.35 -13.10
C HIS A 196 -6.75 -10.63 -14.56
N ALA A 197 -5.85 -10.30 -15.51
CA ALA A 197 -6.03 -10.69 -16.90
C ALA A 197 -6.07 -12.21 -17.04
N TYR A 198 -5.12 -12.90 -16.41
CA TYR A 198 -5.06 -14.36 -16.42
C TYR A 198 -6.31 -14.98 -15.80
N ARG A 199 -6.81 -14.43 -14.68
CA ARG A 199 -8.07 -14.84 -14.04
C ARG A 199 -9.26 -14.82 -14.99
N TRP A 200 -9.32 -13.90 -15.95
CA TRP A 200 -10.39 -13.84 -16.94
C TRP A 200 -10.12 -14.74 -18.15
N ILE A 201 -8.86 -14.88 -18.56
CA ILE A 201 -8.46 -15.75 -19.69
C ILE A 201 -8.78 -17.22 -19.43
N ILE A 202 -8.63 -17.69 -18.19
CA ILE A 202 -8.81 -19.10 -17.85
C ILE A 202 -10.20 -19.44 -17.28
N ASP A 203 -11.07 -18.46 -17.10
CA ASP A 203 -12.45 -18.71 -16.66
C ASP A 203 -13.18 -19.40 -17.81
N SER A 204 -13.77 -20.57 -17.56
CA SER A 204 -14.43 -21.38 -18.60
C SER A 204 -15.81 -20.85 -19.01
N ARG A 205 -16.30 -19.82 -18.30
CA ARG A 205 -17.63 -19.25 -18.49
C ARG A 205 -17.66 -18.16 -19.54
#